data_AF-A0A3D3T6T4-F1
#
_entry.id   AF-A0A3D3T6T4-F1
#
_cell.length_a   1.000
_cell.length_b   1.000
_cell.length_c   1.000
_cell.angle_alpha   90.00
_cell.angle_beta   90.00
_cell.angle_gamma   90.00
#
_symmetry.space_group_name_H-M   'P 1'
#
loop_
_entity.id
_entity.type
_entity.pdbx_description
1 polymer ?
#
loop_
_entity_poly.entity_id
_entity_poly.type
_entity_poly.pdbx_seq_one_letter_code
_entity_poly.pdbx_strand_id
1 'polypeptide(L)'
;ELCLPLVKVGGRFLAMKSVECQQELEQAEGAIRALGGEVVGCHDYTIPHTQVTHRVVVIRKVAPTPAKYPRRWAKMQKSPL
;
A
#
# COMPACT_ATOMS: atom_id res chain seq x y z
N GLU A 1 5.38 -4.47 -2.40
CA GLU A 1 6.30 -3.94 -3.44
C GLU A 1 5.81 -4.03 -4.88
N LEU A 2 4.74 -4.76 -5.20
CA LEU A 2 4.29 -4.94 -6.60
C LEU A 2 3.44 -3.79 -7.15
N CYS A 3 2.60 -3.18 -6.31
CA CYS A 3 1.62 -2.19 -6.77
C CYS A 3 2.24 -0.81 -6.99
N LEU A 4 3.01 -0.31 -6.02
CA LEU A 4 3.58 1.04 -6.07
C LEU A 4 4.48 1.32 -7.29
N PRO A 5 5.35 0.42 -7.78
CA PRO A 5 6.15 0.65 -8.98
C PRO A 5 5.31 0.97 -10.23
N LEU A 6 4.07 0.47 -10.31
CA LEU A 6 3.16 0.68 -11.45
C LEU A 6 2.49 2.06 -11.43
N VAL A 7 2.59 2.79 -10.32
CA VAL A 7 1.95 4.10 -10.13
C VAL A 7 2.91 5.21 -10.53
N LYS A 8 2.48 6.10 -11.42
CA LYS A 8 3.22 7.31 -11.79
C LYS A 8 3.38 8.25 -10.59
N VAL A 9 4.48 9.02 -10.55
CA VAL A 9 4.66 10.08 -9.56
C VAL A 9 3.52 11.09 -9.65
N GLY A 10 3.00 11.51 -8.49
CA GLY A 10 1.78 12.31 -8.36
C GLY A 10 0.47 11.49 -8.39
N GLY A 11 0.52 10.22 -8.78
CA GLY A 11 -0.62 9.31 -8.75
C GLY A 11 -0.97 8.83 -7.34
N ARG A 12 -2.02 8.00 -7.26
CA ARG A 12 -2.49 7.40 -6.01
C ARG A 12 -2.70 5.90 -6.17
N PHE A 13 -2.36 5.16 -5.13
CA PHE A 13 -2.68 3.76 -4.94
C PHE A 13 -3.73 3.65 -3.84
N LEU A 14 -4.85 3.00 -4.13
CA LEU A 14 -5.93 2.77 -3.18
C LEU A 14 -5.88 1.30 -2.77
N ALA A 15 -5.46 1.02 -1.54
CA ALA A 15 -5.40 -0.33 -1.01
C ALA A 15 -6.64 -0.61 -0.17
N MET A 16 -7.50 -1.51 -0.65
CA MET A 16 -8.69 -1.97 0.09
C MET A 16 -8.27 -3.06 1.09
N LYS A 17 -8.64 -2.87 2.35
CA LYS A 17 -8.25 -3.71 3.49
C LYS A 17 -9.43 -3.88 4.46
N SER A 18 -9.32 -4.80 5.41
CA SER A 18 -10.22 -4.84 6.57
C SER A 18 -9.96 -3.65 7.48
N VAL A 19 -10.92 -3.31 8.34
CA VAL A 19 -10.78 -2.21 9.31
C VAL A 19 -9.66 -2.45 10.34
N GLU A 20 -9.34 -3.71 10.63
CA GLU A 20 -8.31 -4.12 11.59
C GLU A 20 -6.86 -4.06 11.03
N CYS A 21 -6.63 -3.36 9.92
CA CYS A 21 -5.32 -3.31 9.25
C CYS A 21 -4.30 -2.32 9.83
N GLN A 22 -4.58 -1.71 10.99
CA GLN A 22 -3.72 -0.66 11.55
C GLN A 22 -2.29 -1.14 11.83
N GLN A 23 -2.13 -2.31 12.47
CA GLN A 23 -0.80 -2.87 12.73
C GLN A 23 -0.06 -3.25 11.44
N GLU A 24 -0.78 -3.76 10.43
CA GLU A 24 -0.18 -4.04 9.12
C GLU A 24 0.33 -2.75 8.46
N LEU A 25 -0.41 -1.65 8.61
CA LEU A 25 -0.03 -0.36 8.04
C LEU A 25 1.22 0.22 8.69
N GLU A 26 1.33 0.13 10.01
CA GLU A 26 2.50 0.58 10.76
C GLU A 26 3.75 -0.20 10.34
N GLN A 27 3.63 -1.52 10.19
CA GLN A 27 4.74 -2.36 9.69
C GLN A 27 5.09 -2.06 8.23
N ALA A 28 4.08 -1.80 7.39
CA ALA A 28 4.28 -1.52 5.98
C ALA A 28 4.74 -0.09 5.67
N GLU A 29 4.72 0.84 6.64
CA GLU A 29 5.05 2.24 6.40
C GLU A 29 6.48 2.42 5.85
N GLY A 30 7.44 1.68 6.40
CA GLY A 30 8.82 1.66 5.92
C GLY A 30 8.91 1.18 4.46
N ALA A 31 8.18 0.11 4.12
CA ALA A 31 8.10 -0.41 2.77
C ALA A 31 7.46 0.58 1.78
N ILE A 32 6.37 1.24 2.21
CA ILE A 32 5.67 2.25 1.41
C ILE A 32 6.61 3.41 1.08
N ARG A 33 7.32 3.94 2.08
CA ARG A 33 8.32 4.99 1.90
C ARG A 33 9.48 4.55 1.00
N ALA A 34 10.00 3.33 1.20
CA ALA A 34 11.09 2.78 0.37
C ALA A 34 10.71 2.64 -1.11
N LEU A 35 9.42 2.53 -1.42
CA LEU A 35 8.88 2.43 -2.77
C LEU A 35 8.45 3.78 -3.35
N GLY A 36 8.68 4.89 -2.63
CA GLY A 36 8.34 6.26 -3.03
C GLY A 36 6.87 6.64 -2.77
N GLY A 37 6.19 5.90 -1.89
CA GLY A 37 4.83 6.17 -1.47
C GLY A 37 4.75 6.88 -0.12
N GLU A 38 3.63 7.54 0.12
CA GLU A 38 3.27 8.18 1.40
C GLU A 38 1.80 7.88 1.70
N VAL A 39 1.49 7.41 2.91
CA VAL A 39 0.10 7.22 3.35
C VAL A 39 -0.49 8.60 3.63
N VAL A 40 -1.55 8.97 2.91
CA VAL A 40 -2.19 10.30 3.04
C VAL A 40 -3.54 10.24 3.75
N GLY A 41 -4.09 9.05 3.99
CA GLY A 41 -5.32 8.89 4.73
C GLY A 41 -5.91 7.49 4.66
N CYS A 42 -6.87 7.23 5.53
CA CYS A 42 -7.68 6.02 5.56
C CYS A 42 -9.15 6.41 5.58
N HIS A 43 -9.99 5.69 4.83
CA HIS A 43 -11.42 5.91 4.79
C HIS A 43 -12.17 4.60 4.96
N ASP A 44 -13.07 4.55 5.94
CA ASP A 44 -13.92 3.39 6.17
C ASP A 44 -15.21 3.51 5.37
N TYR A 45 -15.65 2.40 4.80
CA TYR A 45 -16.89 2.31 4.04
C TYR A 45 -17.55 0.95 4.25
N THR A 46 -18.88 0.95 4.31
CA THR A 46 -19.67 -0.28 4.34
C THR A 46 -19.84 -0.79 2.91
N ILE A 47 -19.60 -2.08 2.68
CA ILE A 47 -19.85 -2.68 1.37
C ILE A 47 -21.39 -2.71 1.16
N PRO A 48 -21.90 -2.16 0.04
CA PRO A 48 -23.32 -2.18 -0.26
C PRO A 48 -23.93 -3.58 -0.10
N HIS A 49 -25.13 -3.65 0.47
CA HIS A 49 -25.87 -4.89 0.71
C HIS A 49 -25.23 -5.85 1.72
N THR A 50 -24.24 -5.41 2.50
CA THR A 50 -23.62 -6.20 3.57
C THR A 50 -23.51 -5.40 4.86
N GLN A 51 -23.21 -6.09 5.97
CA GLN A 51 -22.82 -5.46 7.24
C GLN A 51 -21.29 -5.38 7.41
N VAL A 52 -20.53 -5.59 6.33
CA VAL A 52 -19.07 -5.63 6.37
C VAL A 52 -18.52 -4.24 6.11
N THR A 53 -17.67 -3.76 7.02
CA THR A 53 -16.94 -2.50 6.85
C THR A 53 -15.53 -2.79 6.38
N HIS A 54 -15.12 -2.12 5.30
CA HIS A 54 -13.77 -2.13 4.78
C HIS A 54 -13.12 -0.76 4.94
N ARG A 55 -11.80 -0.74 4.84
CA ARG A 55 -10.96 0.46 4.85
C ARG A 55 -10.27 0.61 3.51
N VAL A 56 -10.33 1.80 2.92
CA VAL A 56 -9.44 2.22 1.83
C VAL A 56 -8.29 3.00 2.42
N VAL A 57 -7.07 2.50 2.23
CA VAL A 57 -5.84 3.20 2.54
C VAL A 57 -5.39 3.93 1.29
N VAL A 58 -5.27 5.25 1.38
CA VAL A 58 -4.86 6.12 0.28
C VAL A 58 -3.36 6.35 0.38
N ILE A 59 -2.61 5.88 -0.62
CA ILE A 59 -1.17 6.05 -0.71
C ILE A 59 -0.86 6.94 -1.92
N ARG A 60 -0.26 8.11 -1.69
CA ARG A 60 0.21 8.99 -2.76
C ARG A 60 1.60 8.55 -3.22
N LYS A 61 1.83 8.55 -4.53
CA LYS A 61 3.17 8.34 -5.10
C LYS A 61 3.89 9.68 -5.13
N VAL A 62 4.88 9.87 -4.26
CA VAL A 62 5.59 11.16 -4.09
C VAL A 62 6.97 11.16 -4.73
N ALA A 63 7.59 9.99 -4.90
CA ALA A 63 8.90 9.85 -5.54
C ALA A 63 8.92 8.63 -6.49
N PRO A 64 9.81 8.59 -7.50
CA PRO A 64 10.02 7.40 -8.31
C PRO A 64 10.38 6.19 -7.45
N THR A 65 9.90 5.00 -7.85
CA THR A 65 10.32 3.77 -7.18
C THR A 65 11.77 3.45 -7.57
N PRO A 66 12.67 3.12 -6.62
CA PRO A 66 14.05 2.75 -6.94
C PRO A 66 14.11 1.55 -7.90
N ALA A 67 15.06 1.56 -8.85
CA ALA A 67 15.20 0.54 -9.90
C ALA A 67 15.45 -0.89 -9.38
N LYS A 68 15.86 -1.03 -8.11
CA LYS A 68 16.01 -2.33 -7.43
C LYS A 68 14.67 -3.03 -7.13
N TYR A 69 13.54 -2.36 -7.35
CA TYR A 69 12.20 -2.89 -7.14
C TYR A 69 11.41 -2.98 -8.46
N PRO A 70 10.50 -3.95 -8.58
CA PRO A 70 10.24 -5.04 -7.63
C PRO A 70 11.41 -6.04 -7.56
N ARG A 71 11.68 -6.61 -6.39
CA ARG A 71 12.72 -7.63 -6.24
C ARG A 71 12.28 -8.92 -6.95
N ARG A 72 13.22 -9.85 -7.22
CA ARG A 72 12.86 -11.18 -7.72
C ARG A 72 11.89 -11.88 -6.77
N TRP A 73 10.90 -12.59 -7.33
CA TRP A 73 9.81 -13.27 -6.61
C TRP A 73 10.27 -14.06 -5.37
N ALA A 74 11.31 -14.87 -5.50
CA ALA A 74 11.85 -15.66 -4.40
C ALA A 74 12.33 -14.82 -3.20
N LYS A 75 12.85 -13.60 -3.44
CA LYS A 75 13.32 -12.69 -2.38
C LYS A 75 12.17 -11.93 -1.72
N MET A 76 11.09 -11.67 -2.45
CA MET A 76 9.88 -11.02 -1.92
C MET A 76 9.21 -11.89 -0.85
N GLN A 77 9.11 -13.20 -1.09
CA GLN A 77 8.52 -14.15 -0.13
C GLN A 77 9.42 -14.40 1.09
N LYS A 78 10.74 -14.52 0.89
CA LYS A 78 11.69 -14.84 1.98
C LYS A 78 11.94 -13.67 2.92
N SER A 79 11.83 -12.43 2.45
CA SER A 79 12.10 -11.24 3.27
C SER A 79 11.17 -10.10 2.86
N PRO A 80 9.96 -10.07 3.45
CA PRO A 80 9.03 -8.96 3.30
C PRO A 80 9.69 -7.63 3.70
N LEU A 81 9.25 -6.55 3.06
CA LEU A 81 9.67 -5.19 3.41
C LEU A 81 8.81 -4.65 4.54
#